data_AF-A0A966UR43-F1
#
_entry.id   AF-A0A966UR43-F1
#
_cell.length_a   1.000
_cell.length_b   1.000
_cell.length_c   1.000
_cell.angle_alpha   90.00
_cell.angle_beta   90.00
_cell.angle_gamma   90.00
#
_symmetry.space_group_name_H-M   'P 1'
#
loop_
_entity.id
_entity.type
_entity.pdbx_description
1 polymer ?
#
loop_
_entity_poly.entity_id
_entity_poly.type
_entity_poly.pdbx_seq_one_letter_code
_entity_poly.pdbx_strand_id
1 'polypeptide(L)'
;MDSANNKTSFLVASQLPEFVRRDHPRFVEFVENYYKFLEQNGQMLYTAKKFDDFYDIDIISGANNYTNLQQKYYDNFIKYIPSTSLADLDLILKHSKDFYRSTGSGKSVKFIARILFNKNADLYYPQTNVLKASDGKWFVEKSLNVRDIAVDGVANTDAFSRFVNTTIRGNTSNSTAKVEAVNPYFDAGVLVTEIKVSGVEQDFTNGEKLFTTIEDEGVIKELSANLYSGIIVKTTVTNPGSGYIQGASVPVDSANGQGAQIIISKVAKAKLEGTIKGVTVVLPGAGYQTNTALLFTGGGGSGAAANVNIVDVSETYHPSSYSIVANTIEIVANNIIANTLDNNEGFAYSNLATISITTANLDLSTGPGANVNIATLSFAQQNSNVYFETGDVLFVRGPNTYHTITESNRYYWELNVSPGLAGSLANVSFDVHKKPNVNTILSSAFNYWTYGNCGPIVATAIINPGSGYIELPAVSVVSNTQIRSLGILGRLEVYGGGTGYANGDVIQFTNKPGSYGIGANAQVSLVDSNGAILQVSWFAIPGHLPGGSGYTQELLPDVSIISANGTNANVKVVAIIGDT
;
A
#
# COMPACT_ATOMS: atom_id res chain seq x y z
N MET A 1 -35.00 -4.20 64.36
CA MET A 1 -35.21 -3.40 65.59
C MET A 1 -36.52 -2.66 65.43
N ASP A 2 -37.54 -2.98 66.22
CA ASP A 2 -38.77 -2.18 66.28
C ASP A 2 -38.44 -0.85 66.99
N SER A 3 -37.90 0.09 66.23
CA SER A 3 -37.57 1.42 66.74
C SER A 3 -38.86 2.08 67.22
N ALA A 4 -38.96 2.35 68.52
CA ALA A 4 -40.10 3.03 69.14
C ALA A 4 -40.45 4.37 68.46
N ASN A 5 -39.52 4.94 67.69
CA ASN A 5 -39.68 6.17 66.91
C ASN A 5 -40.64 6.06 65.70
N ASN A 6 -41.10 4.87 65.30
CA ASN A 6 -41.98 4.72 64.13
C ASN A 6 -43.46 4.48 64.46
N LYS A 7 -43.87 4.58 65.73
CA LYS A 7 -45.27 4.42 66.14
C LYS A 7 -45.99 5.78 66.19
N THR A 8 -47.04 5.93 65.37
CA THR A 8 -47.94 7.10 65.32
C THR A 8 -48.68 7.26 66.64
N SER A 9 -48.93 6.17 67.38
CA SER A 9 -49.56 6.22 68.70
C SER A 9 -48.83 7.17 69.67
N PHE A 10 -47.50 7.23 69.65
CA PHE A 10 -46.73 8.16 70.49
C PHE A 10 -46.81 9.62 70.03
N LEU A 11 -47.19 9.88 68.77
CA LEU A 11 -47.26 11.22 68.19
C LEU A 11 -48.64 11.87 68.34
N VAL A 12 -49.68 11.12 68.71
CA VAL A 12 -51.07 11.61 68.81
C VAL A 12 -51.18 12.85 69.69
N ALA A 13 -50.54 12.85 70.87
CA ALA A 13 -50.58 13.98 71.79
C ALA A 13 -49.90 15.25 71.23
N SER A 14 -49.02 15.12 70.24
CA SER A 14 -48.39 16.28 69.57
C SER A 14 -49.21 16.82 68.39
N GLN A 15 -50.10 15.99 67.82
CA GLN A 15 -50.92 16.34 66.65
C GLN A 15 -52.24 17.02 67.02
N LEU A 16 -52.68 16.86 68.28
CA LEU A 16 -53.91 17.47 68.76
C LEU A 16 -53.68 18.88 69.30
N PRO A 17 -54.56 19.85 69.00
CA PRO A 17 -54.50 21.20 69.57
C PRO A 17 -54.51 21.18 71.11
N GLU A 18 -53.80 22.13 71.72
CA GLU A 18 -53.58 22.17 73.17
C GLU A 18 -54.87 22.17 74.00
N PHE A 19 -55.91 22.89 73.54
CA PHE A 19 -57.21 22.94 74.22
C PHE A 19 -57.89 21.57 74.31
N VAL A 20 -57.77 20.73 73.27
CA VAL A 20 -58.33 19.36 73.26
C VAL A 20 -57.58 18.47 74.25
N ARG A 21 -56.26 18.66 74.37
CA ARG A 21 -55.45 17.88 75.31
C ARG A 21 -55.74 18.24 76.76
N ARG A 22 -55.94 19.54 77.04
CA ARG A 22 -56.20 20.04 78.39
C ARG A 22 -57.62 19.72 78.84
N ASP A 23 -58.60 19.95 77.97
CA ASP A 23 -60.02 19.94 78.37
C ASP A 23 -60.67 18.55 78.17
N HIS A 24 -60.07 17.65 77.36
CA HIS A 24 -60.60 16.32 77.05
C HIS A 24 -59.56 15.19 77.11
N PRO A 25 -58.98 14.85 78.28
CA PRO A 25 -57.93 13.85 78.40
C PRO A 25 -58.35 12.42 77.99
N ARG A 26 -59.58 12.00 78.30
CA ARG A 26 -60.11 10.67 77.89
C ARG A 26 -60.23 10.50 76.38
N PHE A 27 -60.44 11.60 75.66
CA PHE A 27 -60.50 11.58 74.20
C PHE A 27 -59.11 11.36 73.59
N VAL A 28 -58.09 12.01 74.13
CA VAL A 28 -56.69 11.79 73.72
C VAL A 28 -56.29 10.32 73.91
N GLU A 29 -56.60 9.74 75.08
CA GLU A 29 -56.32 8.34 75.39
C GLU A 29 -57.06 7.37 74.46
N PHE A 30 -58.31 7.67 74.09
CA PHE A 30 -59.07 6.90 73.11
C PHE A 30 -58.40 6.93 71.73
N VAL A 31 -58.01 8.09 71.24
CA VAL A 31 -57.35 8.24 69.93
C VAL A 31 -55.98 7.55 69.94
N GLU A 32 -55.22 7.66 71.03
CA GLU A 32 -53.96 6.95 71.20
C GLU A 32 -54.15 5.42 71.13
N ASN A 33 -55.12 4.87 71.85
CA ASN A 33 -55.42 3.44 71.84
C ASN A 33 -55.99 2.97 70.48
N TYR A 34 -56.74 3.83 69.78
CA TYR A 34 -57.21 3.56 68.41
C TYR A 34 -56.02 3.39 67.44
N TYR A 35 -55.03 4.29 67.49
CA TYR A 35 -53.82 4.13 66.68
C TYR A 35 -52.97 2.93 67.13
N LYS A 36 -52.88 2.64 68.43
CA LYS A 36 -52.22 1.40 68.91
C LYS A 36 -52.87 0.15 68.34
N PHE A 37 -54.20 0.12 68.24
CA PHE A 37 -54.93 -0.97 67.58
C PHE A 37 -54.58 -1.03 66.08
N LEU A 38 -54.64 0.09 65.35
CA LEU A 38 -54.30 0.14 63.93
C LEU A 38 -52.84 -0.24 63.63
N GLU A 39 -51.94 -0.12 64.61
CA GLU A 39 -50.55 -0.54 64.52
C GLU A 39 -50.31 -2.03 64.81
N GLN A 40 -51.35 -2.77 65.23
CA GLN A 40 -51.24 -4.21 65.40
C GLN A 40 -51.12 -4.94 64.06
N ASN A 41 -50.46 -6.10 64.09
CA ASN A 41 -50.27 -6.93 62.90
C ASN A 41 -51.63 -7.28 62.25
N GLY A 42 -51.72 -7.10 60.93
CA GLY A 42 -52.93 -7.34 60.13
C GLY A 42 -53.85 -6.12 59.94
N GLN A 43 -53.58 -5.01 60.63
CA GLN A 43 -54.31 -3.75 60.42
C GLN A 43 -53.68 -2.93 59.28
N MET A 44 -54.49 -2.07 58.66
CA MET A 44 -54.10 -1.31 57.46
C MET A 44 -52.88 -0.41 57.70
N LEU A 45 -52.79 0.24 58.87
CA LEU A 45 -51.70 1.17 59.17
C LEU A 45 -50.37 0.44 59.40
N TYR A 46 -50.40 -0.74 60.03
CA TYR A 46 -49.22 -1.61 60.16
C TYR A 46 -48.65 -1.98 58.78
N THR A 47 -49.50 -2.44 57.86
CA THR A 47 -49.09 -2.83 56.50
C THR A 47 -48.59 -1.62 55.69
N ALA A 48 -49.26 -0.47 55.79
CA ALA A 48 -48.86 0.75 55.07
C ALA A 48 -47.48 1.27 55.52
N LYS A 49 -47.16 1.17 56.81
CA LYS A 49 -45.85 1.59 57.33
C LYS A 49 -44.71 0.65 56.97
N LYS A 50 -45.01 -0.64 56.80
CA LYS A 50 -44.04 -1.65 56.37
C LYS A 50 -43.99 -1.82 54.85
N PHE A 51 -44.50 -0.85 54.10
CA PHE A 51 -44.49 -0.94 52.64
C PHE A 51 -43.06 -0.96 52.08
N ASP A 52 -42.16 -0.17 52.66
CA ASP A 52 -40.76 -0.13 52.23
C ASP A 52 -40.02 -1.45 52.49
N ASP A 53 -40.40 -2.16 53.56
CA ASP A 53 -39.87 -3.49 53.89
C ASP A 53 -40.23 -4.53 52.81
N PHE A 54 -41.27 -4.30 51.99
CA PHE A 54 -41.64 -5.19 50.87
C PHE A 54 -40.74 -5.05 49.64
N TYR A 55 -39.87 -4.05 49.59
CA TYR A 55 -38.86 -3.97 48.53
C TYR A 55 -37.62 -4.81 48.83
N ASP A 56 -37.37 -5.15 50.10
CA ASP A 56 -36.22 -5.94 50.50
C ASP A 56 -36.58 -7.42 50.66
N ILE A 57 -36.03 -8.25 49.77
CA ILE A 57 -36.28 -9.69 49.75
C ILE A 57 -35.80 -10.39 51.02
N ASP A 58 -34.74 -9.90 51.69
CA ASP A 58 -34.22 -10.51 52.92
C ASP A 58 -35.19 -10.34 54.10
N ILE A 59 -35.99 -9.28 54.08
CA ILE A 59 -37.01 -9.00 55.10
C ILE A 59 -38.27 -9.81 54.82
N ILE A 60 -38.63 -9.96 53.54
CA ILE A 60 -39.79 -10.75 53.10
C ILE A 60 -39.61 -12.23 53.46
N SER A 61 -38.42 -12.80 53.27
CA SER A 61 -38.17 -14.23 53.51
C SER A 61 -38.11 -14.61 54.99
N GLY A 62 -37.75 -13.67 55.87
CA GLY A 62 -37.73 -13.89 57.33
C GLY A 62 -39.10 -13.79 58.02
N ALA A 63 -40.11 -13.22 57.35
CA ALA A 63 -41.44 -13.02 57.92
C ALA A 63 -42.45 -14.02 57.31
N ASN A 64 -42.91 -14.98 58.11
CA ASN A 64 -43.89 -16.02 57.76
C ASN A 64 -45.24 -15.54 57.14
N ASN A 65 -45.43 -14.23 56.93
CA ASN A 65 -46.69 -13.61 56.53
C ASN A 65 -46.72 -13.14 55.06
N TYR A 66 -45.61 -13.14 54.32
CA TYR A 66 -45.54 -12.57 52.95
C TYR A 66 -45.18 -13.58 51.84
N THR A 67 -45.36 -14.87 52.12
CA THR A 67 -45.01 -15.99 51.23
C THR A 67 -45.63 -15.88 49.83
N ASN A 68 -46.86 -15.35 49.70
CA ASN A 68 -47.53 -15.19 48.41
C ASN A 68 -46.83 -14.18 47.48
N LEU A 69 -46.23 -13.12 48.02
CA LEU A 69 -45.54 -12.11 47.24
C LEU A 69 -44.17 -12.64 46.80
N GLN A 70 -43.45 -13.30 47.71
CA GLN A 70 -42.17 -13.96 47.43
C GLN A 70 -42.30 -15.00 46.31
N GLN A 71 -43.35 -15.83 46.37
CA GLN A 71 -43.66 -16.79 45.31
C GLN A 71 -43.88 -16.10 43.96
N LYS A 72 -44.62 -14.97 43.93
CA LYS A 72 -44.78 -14.19 42.69
C LYS A 72 -43.47 -13.63 42.17
N TYR A 73 -42.53 -13.23 43.03
CA TYR A 73 -41.21 -12.80 42.56
C TYR A 73 -40.45 -13.95 41.91
N TYR A 74 -40.47 -15.13 42.51
CA TYR A 74 -39.81 -16.31 41.93
C TYR A 74 -40.43 -16.74 40.60
N ASP A 75 -41.75 -16.80 40.52
CA ASP A 75 -42.48 -17.20 39.30
C ASP A 75 -42.21 -16.25 38.12
N ASN A 76 -42.01 -14.97 38.40
CA ASN A 76 -41.75 -13.96 37.36
C ASN A 76 -40.27 -13.89 36.96
N PHE A 77 -39.35 -13.91 37.93
CA PHE A 77 -37.94 -13.60 37.68
C PHE A 77 -37.03 -14.82 37.59
N ILE A 78 -37.38 -15.97 38.19
CA ILE A 78 -36.57 -17.20 38.18
C ILE A 78 -37.43 -18.44 37.88
N LYS A 79 -38.37 -18.30 36.94
CA LYS A 79 -39.39 -19.30 36.57
C LYS A 79 -38.88 -20.75 36.36
N TYR A 80 -37.67 -20.90 35.83
CA TYR A 80 -37.11 -22.20 35.43
C TYR A 80 -36.28 -22.90 36.52
N ILE A 81 -36.08 -22.25 37.66
CA ILE A 81 -35.37 -22.85 38.80
C ILE A 81 -36.43 -23.47 39.72
N PRO A 82 -36.36 -24.77 40.01
CA PRO A 82 -37.33 -25.41 40.90
C PRO A 82 -37.20 -24.86 42.32
N SER A 83 -38.33 -24.69 43.01
CA SER A 83 -38.39 -24.26 44.41
C SER A 83 -37.77 -25.26 45.39
N THR A 84 -37.45 -26.48 44.93
CA THR A 84 -36.77 -27.54 45.68
C THR A 84 -35.24 -27.53 45.55
N SER A 85 -34.66 -26.50 44.91
CA SER A 85 -33.20 -26.35 44.80
C SER A 85 -32.54 -26.25 46.18
N LEU A 86 -31.37 -26.89 46.33
CA LEU A 86 -30.53 -26.80 47.53
C LEU A 86 -29.83 -25.44 47.68
N ALA A 87 -29.94 -24.56 46.68
CA ALA A 87 -29.33 -23.24 46.68
C ALA A 87 -30.30 -22.17 47.22
N ASP A 88 -29.74 -21.11 47.79
CA ASP A 88 -30.49 -19.97 48.29
C ASP A 88 -31.16 -19.20 47.14
N LEU A 89 -32.49 -19.29 47.07
CA LEU A 89 -33.31 -18.67 46.02
C LEU A 89 -33.34 -17.14 46.13
N ASP A 90 -33.18 -16.58 47.33
CA ASP A 90 -33.14 -15.13 47.55
C ASP A 90 -31.84 -14.54 46.97
N LEU A 91 -30.73 -15.24 47.19
CA LEU A 91 -29.43 -14.85 46.63
C LEU A 91 -29.43 -14.94 45.09
N ILE A 92 -30.07 -15.97 44.53
CA ILE A 92 -30.21 -16.12 43.08
C ILE A 92 -31.09 -14.99 42.51
N LEU A 93 -32.20 -14.67 43.18
CA LEU A 93 -33.10 -13.60 42.75
C LEU A 93 -32.39 -12.24 42.71
N LYS A 94 -31.58 -11.92 43.73
CA LYS A 94 -30.76 -10.69 43.77
C LYS A 94 -29.80 -10.58 42.58
N HIS A 95 -29.20 -11.69 42.17
CA HIS A 95 -28.26 -11.74 41.04
C HIS A 95 -28.90 -12.21 39.72
N SER A 96 -30.24 -12.24 39.64
CA SER A 96 -30.98 -12.74 38.47
C SER A 96 -30.59 -12.00 37.19
N LYS A 97 -30.38 -10.68 37.26
CA LYS A 97 -29.93 -9.86 36.12
C LYS A 97 -28.57 -10.32 35.57
N ASP A 98 -27.59 -10.55 36.44
CA ASP A 98 -26.24 -10.97 36.03
C ASP A 98 -26.25 -12.40 35.50
N PHE A 99 -27.07 -13.27 36.12
CA PHE A 99 -27.32 -14.61 35.64
C PHE A 99 -27.82 -14.58 34.19
N TYR A 100 -28.91 -13.86 33.90
CA TYR A 100 -29.47 -13.80 32.55
C TYR A 100 -28.52 -13.16 31.53
N ARG A 101 -27.75 -12.13 31.93
CA ARG A 101 -26.73 -11.51 31.06
C ARG A 101 -25.58 -12.45 30.69
N SER A 102 -25.25 -13.39 31.57
CA SER A 102 -24.15 -14.35 31.36
C SER A 102 -24.56 -15.63 30.64
N THR A 103 -25.84 -15.77 30.30
CA THR A 103 -26.40 -16.96 29.64
C THR A 103 -25.61 -17.30 28.38
N GLY A 104 -25.14 -18.55 28.30
CA GLY A 104 -24.34 -19.05 27.17
C GLY A 104 -22.83 -19.00 27.40
N SER A 105 -22.35 -18.36 28.47
CA SER A 105 -20.94 -18.47 28.87
C SER A 105 -20.66 -19.82 29.54
N GLY A 106 -19.44 -20.33 29.42
CA GLY A 106 -19.05 -21.56 30.13
C GLY A 106 -19.24 -21.45 31.65
N LYS A 107 -19.08 -20.24 32.21
CA LYS A 107 -19.32 -19.97 33.63
C LYS A 107 -20.80 -20.09 34.01
N SER A 108 -21.75 -19.64 33.18
CA SER A 108 -23.18 -19.78 33.48
C SER A 108 -23.62 -21.24 33.51
N VAL A 109 -23.09 -22.06 32.61
CA VAL A 109 -23.38 -23.52 32.59
C VAL A 109 -22.86 -24.20 33.85
N LYS A 110 -21.63 -23.88 34.27
CA LYS A 110 -21.07 -24.37 35.54
C LYS A 110 -21.89 -23.91 36.75
N PHE A 111 -22.34 -22.66 36.74
CA PHE A 111 -23.19 -22.10 37.79
C PHE A 111 -24.55 -22.82 37.87
N ILE A 112 -25.22 -23.08 36.73
CA ILE A 112 -26.50 -23.83 36.69
C ILE A 112 -26.32 -25.25 37.24
N ALA A 113 -25.24 -25.94 36.85
CA ALA A 113 -24.95 -27.26 37.37
C ALA A 113 -24.73 -27.25 38.89
N ARG A 114 -24.13 -26.17 39.41
CA ARG A 114 -23.91 -25.98 40.84
C ARG A 114 -25.22 -25.70 41.60
N ILE A 115 -26.10 -24.83 41.10
CA ILE A 115 -27.37 -24.53 41.81
C ILE A 115 -28.36 -25.70 41.78
N LEU A 116 -28.42 -26.47 40.68
CA LEU A 116 -29.41 -27.54 40.53
C LEU A 116 -28.94 -28.84 41.18
N PHE A 117 -27.65 -29.17 41.07
CA PHE A 117 -27.13 -30.48 41.45
C PHE A 117 -26.07 -30.43 42.56
N ASN A 118 -25.70 -29.23 43.04
CA ASN A 118 -24.61 -29.04 43.99
C ASN A 118 -23.29 -29.73 43.58
N LYS A 119 -22.98 -29.70 42.27
CA LYS A 119 -21.77 -30.31 41.70
C LYS A 119 -20.99 -29.30 40.87
N ASN A 120 -19.66 -29.42 40.93
CA ASN A 120 -18.78 -28.72 40.01
C ASN A 120 -18.82 -29.44 38.66
N ALA A 121 -19.19 -28.72 37.60
CA ALA A 121 -19.16 -29.23 36.24
C ALA A 121 -17.90 -28.74 35.52
N ASP A 122 -17.29 -29.61 34.72
CA ASP A 122 -16.25 -29.22 33.78
C ASP A 122 -16.79 -29.23 32.37
N LEU A 123 -16.52 -28.12 31.67
CA LEU A 123 -16.97 -27.93 30.31
C LEU A 123 -15.82 -28.32 29.39
N TYR A 124 -15.97 -29.47 28.76
CA TYR A 124 -15.06 -29.93 27.74
C TYR A 124 -15.49 -29.37 26.39
N TYR A 125 -14.57 -28.70 25.70
CA TYR A 125 -14.81 -28.18 24.36
C TYR A 125 -14.11 -29.10 23.35
N PRO A 126 -14.84 -29.82 22.48
CA PRO A 126 -14.24 -30.76 21.53
C PRO A 126 -13.16 -30.16 20.62
N GLN A 127 -13.22 -28.85 20.37
CA GLN A 127 -12.23 -28.12 19.59
C GLN A 127 -10.79 -28.22 20.14
N THR A 128 -10.59 -28.52 21.43
CA THR A 128 -9.24 -28.65 22.01
C THR A 128 -8.54 -29.95 21.61
N ASN A 129 -9.30 -30.95 21.18
CA ASN A 129 -8.75 -32.24 20.75
C ASN A 129 -8.67 -32.36 19.23
N VAL A 130 -9.02 -31.28 18.52
CA VAL A 130 -8.76 -31.19 17.09
C VAL A 130 -7.26 -30.95 16.91
N LEU A 131 -6.59 -31.89 16.24
CA LEU A 131 -5.19 -31.74 15.88
C LEU A 131 -5.03 -30.46 15.06
N LYS A 132 -4.35 -29.48 15.64
CA LYS A 132 -3.97 -28.26 14.93
C LYS A 132 -2.61 -28.50 14.29
N ALA A 133 -2.55 -28.41 12.97
CA ALA A 133 -1.26 -28.43 12.29
C ALA A 133 -0.37 -27.32 12.89
N SER A 134 0.82 -27.69 13.36
CA SER A 134 1.85 -26.80 13.92
C SER A 134 1.81 -26.39 15.41
N ASP A 135 1.16 -27.15 16.32
CA ASP A 135 1.15 -26.88 17.78
C ASP A 135 1.91 -27.94 18.62
N GLY A 136 3.24 -28.02 18.50
CA GLY A 136 4.10 -28.94 19.27
C GLY A 136 4.75 -28.30 20.50
N LYS A 137 4.84 -29.03 21.63
CA LYS A 137 5.62 -28.64 22.83
C LYS A 137 6.99 -29.34 22.85
N TRP A 138 8.09 -28.61 23.03
CA TRP A 138 9.49 -29.06 22.83
C TRP A 138 10.28 -29.26 24.15
N PHE A 139 11.12 -30.31 24.24
CA PHE A 139 12.14 -30.56 25.28
C PHE A 139 13.53 -30.61 24.62
N VAL A 140 14.55 -29.96 25.23
CA VAL A 140 15.90 -29.79 24.64
C VAL A 140 16.93 -30.61 25.44
N GLU A 141 17.45 -31.69 24.86
CA GLU A 141 18.57 -32.46 25.43
C GLU A 141 19.90 -31.72 25.24
N LYS A 142 20.80 -31.77 26.23
CA LYS A 142 22.17 -31.20 26.15
C LYS A 142 23.20 -32.33 26.09
N SER A 143 24.16 -32.23 25.16
CA SER A 143 25.27 -33.19 25.03
C SER A 143 26.62 -32.51 24.80
N LEU A 144 27.69 -33.24 25.13
CA LEU A 144 29.10 -32.84 24.99
C LEU A 144 29.85 -33.93 24.22
N ASN A 145 30.67 -33.55 23.24
CA ASN A 145 31.50 -34.51 22.49
C ASN A 145 32.93 -34.51 23.05
N VAL A 146 33.47 -35.70 23.30
CA VAL A 146 34.83 -35.86 23.86
C VAL A 146 35.67 -36.85 23.04
N ARG A 147 36.99 -36.68 23.12
CA ARG A 147 38.03 -37.54 22.52
C ARG A 147 39.16 -37.79 23.52
N ASP A 148 40.06 -38.72 23.18
CA ASP A 148 41.27 -39.05 23.95
C ASP A 148 40.99 -39.39 25.42
N ILE A 149 40.13 -40.38 25.65
CA ILE A 149 39.81 -40.85 27.00
C ILE A 149 41.06 -41.51 27.60
N ALA A 150 41.42 -41.12 28.82
CA ALA A 150 42.54 -41.68 29.57
C ALA A 150 42.15 -41.97 31.02
N VAL A 151 42.65 -43.09 31.55
CA VAL A 151 42.53 -43.49 32.95
C VAL A 151 43.91 -43.35 33.58
N ASP A 152 44.02 -42.53 34.62
CA ASP A 152 45.27 -42.26 35.36
C ASP A 152 46.44 -41.87 34.44
N GLY A 153 46.13 -41.01 33.46
CA GLY A 153 47.11 -40.51 32.48
C GLY A 153 47.45 -41.48 31.33
N VAL A 154 46.90 -42.69 31.31
CA VAL A 154 47.10 -43.68 30.23
C VAL A 154 45.88 -43.72 29.32
N ALA A 155 46.09 -43.53 28.01
CA ALA A 155 45.01 -43.55 27.01
C ALA A 155 44.28 -44.91 26.98
N ASN A 156 42.96 -44.88 27.11
CA ASN A 156 42.10 -46.06 27.11
C ASN A 156 40.76 -45.72 26.41
N THR A 157 40.65 -46.14 25.15
CA THR A 157 39.50 -45.83 24.29
C THR A 157 38.21 -46.56 24.68
N ASP A 158 38.28 -47.63 25.46
CA ASP A 158 37.13 -48.45 25.85
C ASP A 158 36.54 -48.04 27.22
N ALA A 159 37.20 -47.13 27.93
CA ALA A 159 36.79 -46.65 29.25
C ALA A 159 35.60 -45.65 29.23
N PHE A 160 35.00 -45.36 28.06
CA PHE A 160 33.92 -44.37 27.90
C PHE A 160 32.70 -44.64 28.79
N SER A 161 32.35 -45.91 29.02
CA SER A 161 31.19 -46.30 29.83
C SER A 161 31.35 -45.91 31.31
N ARG A 162 32.58 -45.70 31.77
CA ARG A 162 32.91 -45.35 33.16
C ARG A 162 32.57 -43.91 33.52
N PHE A 163 32.23 -43.07 32.54
CA PHE A 163 31.72 -41.71 32.78
C PHE A 163 30.25 -41.69 33.24
N VAL A 164 29.46 -42.73 32.95
CA VAL A 164 28.03 -42.78 33.28
C VAL A 164 27.81 -42.67 34.80
N ASN A 165 26.84 -41.87 35.22
CA ASN A 165 26.52 -41.59 36.62
C ASN A 165 27.63 -40.91 37.43
N THR A 166 28.61 -40.30 36.78
CA THR A 166 29.63 -39.48 37.44
C THR A 166 29.37 -37.99 37.24
N THR A 167 29.94 -37.16 38.11
CA THR A 167 29.97 -35.70 37.93
C THR A 167 31.29 -35.32 37.27
N ILE A 168 31.22 -34.77 36.07
CA ILE A 168 32.40 -34.30 35.33
C ILE A 168 32.69 -32.84 35.67
N ARG A 169 33.98 -32.48 35.68
CA ARG A 169 34.44 -31.11 35.89
C ARG A 169 35.39 -30.66 34.78
N GLY A 170 35.18 -29.45 34.26
CA GLY A 170 36.08 -28.80 33.31
C GLY A 170 37.31 -28.20 33.99
N ASN A 171 38.49 -28.37 33.40
CA ASN A 171 39.75 -27.87 33.95
C ASN A 171 39.88 -26.34 33.89
N THR A 172 39.43 -25.74 32.79
CA THR A 172 39.61 -24.30 32.54
C THR A 172 38.37 -23.53 32.97
N SER A 173 37.18 -24.08 32.70
CA SER A 173 35.89 -23.49 33.04
C SER A 173 35.47 -23.72 34.51
N ASN A 174 36.03 -24.72 35.18
CA ASN A 174 35.52 -25.23 36.47
C ASN A 174 34.04 -25.63 36.45
N SER A 175 33.42 -25.75 35.26
CA SER A 175 32.01 -26.15 35.14
C SER A 175 31.81 -27.59 35.59
N THR A 176 30.67 -27.86 36.22
CA THR A 176 30.25 -29.20 36.64
C THR A 176 28.95 -29.61 35.96
N ALA A 177 28.88 -30.88 35.57
CA ALA A 177 27.66 -31.49 35.04
C ALA A 177 27.57 -32.97 35.42
N LYS A 178 26.34 -33.49 35.53
CA LYS A 178 26.09 -34.90 35.77
C LYS A 178 25.93 -35.64 34.44
N VAL A 179 26.61 -36.77 34.30
CA VAL A 179 26.51 -37.62 33.10
C VAL A 179 25.35 -38.60 33.23
N GLU A 180 24.41 -38.52 32.29
CA GLU A 180 23.23 -39.40 32.24
C GLU A 180 23.45 -40.59 31.30
N ALA A 181 24.09 -40.36 30.15
CA ALA A 181 24.35 -41.40 29.17
C ALA A 181 25.59 -41.09 28.34
N VAL A 182 26.19 -42.13 27.77
CA VAL A 182 27.39 -42.03 26.95
C VAL A 182 27.21 -42.88 25.70
N ASN A 183 27.39 -42.26 24.53
CA ASN A 183 27.18 -42.87 23.22
C ASN A 183 28.46 -42.71 22.37
N PRO A 184 29.30 -43.74 22.24
CA PRO A 184 30.43 -43.70 21.32
C PRO A 184 29.98 -43.85 19.87
N TYR A 185 30.56 -43.07 18.96
CA TYR A 185 30.36 -43.17 17.53
C TYR A 185 31.66 -42.88 16.77
N PHE A 186 31.78 -43.38 15.54
CA PHE A 186 32.91 -43.08 14.68
C PHE A 186 32.57 -41.91 13.75
N ASP A 187 33.42 -40.90 13.76
CA ASP A 187 33.35 -39.77 12.84
C ASP A 187 34.63 -39.71 12.02
N ALA A 188 34.51 -39.88 10.69
CA ALA A 188 35.62 -39.91 9.74
C ALA A 188 36.80 -40.83 10.12
N GLY A 189 36.52 -41.96 10.78
CA GLY A 189 37.53 -42.95 11.21
C GLY A 189 38.17 -42.69 12.58
N VAL A 190 37.78 -41.61 13.28
CA VAL A 190 38.19 -41.32 14.66
C VAL A 190 37.04 -41.63 15.62
N LEU A 191 37.35 -42.27 16.76
CA LEU A 191 36.37 -42.55 17.82
C LEU A 191 36.03 -41.25 18.56
N VAL A 192 34.76 -40.87 18.55
CA VAL A 192 34.20 -39.74 19.31
C VAL A 192 33.16 -40.28 20.28
N THR A 193 33.11 -39.71 21.48
CA THR A 193 32.14 -40.11 22.49
C THR A 193 31.21 -38.95 22.80
N GLU A 194 29.90 -39.12 22.55
CA GLU A 194 28.87 -38.16 22.95
C GLU A 194 28.42 -38.45 24.39
N ILE A 195 28.57 -37.49 25.28
CA ILE A 195 28.16 -37.55 26.68
C ILE A 195 26.90 -36.69 26.85
N LYS A 196 25.77 -37.31 27.21
CA LYS A 196 24.53 -36.62 27.55
C LYS A 196 24.57 -36.16 29.01
N VAL A 197 24.32 -34.87 29.23
CA VAL A 197 24.50 -34.24 30.55
C VAL A 197 23.24 -33.55 31.05
N SER A 198 23.07 -33.57 32.37
CA SER A 198 22.02 -32.87 33.10
C SER A 198 22.63 -31.97 34.19
N GLY A 199 21.85 -30.98 34.65
CA GLY A 199 22.26 -30.12 35.77
C GLY A 199 23.54 -29.31 35.53
N VAL A 200 23.74 -28.81 34.30
CA VAL A 200 24.91 -27.99 33.93
C VAL A 200 24.85 -26.64 34.67
N GLU A 201 25.81 -26.38 35.55
CA GLU A 201 25.87 -25.13 36.33
C GLU A 201 26.49 -23.96 35.55
N GLN A 202 27.51 -24.23 34.72
CA GLN A 202 28.20 -23.24 33.89
C GLN A 202 28.54 -23.83 32.51
N ASP A 203 28.87 -22.98 31.54
CA ASP A 203 29.23 -23.47 30.20
C ASP A 203 30.68 -24.02 30.18
N PHE A 204 30.88 -25.15 29.51
CA PHE A 204 32.20 -25.71 29.24
C PHE A 204 32.91 -24.96 28.11
N THR A 205 34.23 -24.82 28.19
CA THR A 205 35.05 -24.15 27.17
C THR A 205 35.62 -25.16 26.17
N ASN A 206 35.59 -24.84 24.87
CA ASN A 206 36.05 -25.77 23.83
C ASN A 206 37.53 -26.13 23.99
N GLY A 207 37.87 -27.40 23.79
CA GLY A 207 39.24 -27.91 23.89
C GLY A 207 39.73 -28.14 25.32
N GLU A 208 38.91 -27.86 26.34
CA GLU A 208 39.31 -28.10 27.72
C GLU A 208 39.32 -29.59 28.10
N LYS A 209 40.13 -29.95 29.08
CA LYS A 209 40.11 -31.30 29.66
C LYS A 209 38.98 -31.41 30.67
N LEU A 210 38.23 -32.50 30.57
CA LEU A 210 37.25 -32.94 31.56
C LEU A 210 37.89 -33.98 32.46
N PHE A 211 37.65 -33.86 33.76
CA PHE A 211 38.14 -34.79 34.77
C PHE A 211 36.99 -35.26 35.66
N THR A 212 37.05 -36.53 36.06
CA THR A 212 36.19 -37.12 37.08
C THR A 212 36.97 -38.19 37.83
N THR A 213 36.60 -38.46 39.08
CA THR A 213 37.24 -39.51 39.89
C THR A 213 36.34 -40.72 39.96
N ILE A 214 36.91 -41.88 39.70
CA ILE A 214 36.22 -43.16 39.78
C ILE A 214 37.00 -44.11 40.70
N GLU A 215 36.28 -44.93 41.45
CA GLU A 215 36.88 -45.97 42.28
C GLU A 215 36.98 -47.27 41.47
N ASP A 216 38.17 -47.88 41.47
CA ASP A 216 38.46 -49.11 40.73
C ASP A 216 39.25 -50.04 41.65
N GLU A 217 38.64 -51.17 42.03
CA GLU A 217 39.25 -52.16 42.94
C GLU A 217 39.79 -51.56 44.27
N GLY A 218 39.11 -50.55 44.81
CA GLY A 218 39.48 -49.89 46.07
C GLY A 218 40.55 -48.80 45.95
N VAL A 219 40.97 -48.45 44.74
CA VAL A 219 41.88 -47.33 44.45
C VAL A 219 41.14 -46.26 43.65
N ILE A 220 41.24 -45.01 44.10
CA ILE A 220 40.67 -43.86 43.39
C ILE A 220 41.58 -43.53 42.20
N LYS A 221 41.03 -43.58 40.98
CA LYS A 221 41.71 -43.24 39.74
C LYS A 221 41.03 -42.04 39.08
N GLU A 222 41.81 -41.22 38.39
CA GLU A 222 41.29 -40.11 37.61
C GLU A 222 40.92 -40.58 36.19
N LEU A 223 39.73 -40.23 35.75
CA LEU A 223 39.28 -40.40 34.38
C LEU A 223 39.26 -39.04 33.70
N SER A 224 39.96 -38.92 32.57
CA SER A 224 40.07 -37.68 31.82
C SER A 224 39.68 -37.85 30.37
N ALA A 225 39.13 -36.80 29.76
CA ALA A 225 38.86 -36.74 28.34
C ALA A 225 39.00 -35.30 27.82
N ASN A 226 39.38 -35.14 26.56
CA ASN A 226 39.45 -33.83 25.93
C ASN A 226 38.09 -33.46 25.35
N LEU A 227 37.53 -32.32 25.75
CA LEU A 227 36.31 -31.79 25.15
C LEU A 227 36.60 -31.36 23.72
N TYR A 228 35.83 -31.91 22.79
CA TYR A 228 35.92 -31.63 21.37
C TYR A 228 34.58 -31.04 20.91
N SER A 229 34.51 -29.71 20.78
CA SER A 229 33.36 -29.08 20.11
C SER A 229 33.68 -28.91 18.63
N GLY A 230 32.92 -29.57 17.76
CA GLY A 230 32.94 -29.35 16.31
C GLY A 230 32.37 -27.99 15.88
N ILE A 231 32.14 -27.06 16.81
CA ILE A 231 31.50 -25.77 16.57
C ILE A 231 32.57 -24.67 16.60
N ILE A 232 32.58 -23.83 15.55
CA ILE A 232 33.45 -22.65 15.48
C ILE A 232 32.98 -21.60 16.50
N VAL A 233 33.82 -21.29 17.50
CA VAL A 233 33.50 -20.29 18.54
C VAL A 233 33.99 -18.89 18.16
N LYS A 234 35.13 -18.77 17.45
CA LYS A 234 35.72 -17.49 17.02
C LYS A 234 36.60 -17.64 15.78
N THR A 235 36.60 -16.64 14.90
CA THR A 235 37.47 -16.56 13.71
C THR A 235 38.14 -15.18 13.62
N THR A 236 39.33 -15.11 12.99
CA THR A 236 40.08 -13.87 12.74
C THR A 236 40.50 -13.81 11.28
N VAL A 237 40.25 -12.69 10.60
CA VAL A 237 40.62 -12.50 9.19
C VAL A 237 42.06 -12.00 9.09
N THR A 238 42.94 -12.80 8.50
CA THR A 238 44.36 -12.47 8.32
C THR A 238 44.65 -11.74 7.00
N ASN A 239 43.88 -12.00 5.94
CA ASN A 239 44.00 -11.31 4.66
C ASN A 239 42.61 -11.03 4.07
N PRO A 240 42.13 -9.77 4.06
CA PRO A 240 40.81 -9.45 3.54
C PRO A 240 40.83 -9.41 2.00
N GLY A 241 40.19 -10.39 1.36
CA GLY A 241 39.93 -10.36 -0.08
C GLY A 241 38.82 -9.36 -0.47
N SER A 242 38.38 -9.40 -1.73
CA SER A 242 37.31 -8.53 -2.27
C SER A 242 36.13 -9.30 -2.86
N GLY A 243 34.95 -8.68 -2.92
CA GLY A 243 33.72 -9.28 -3.48
C GLY A 243 32.77 -9.86 -2.42
N TYR A 244 33.10 -9.70 -1.14
CA TYR A 244 32.29 -10.19 -0.03
C TYR A 244 31.09 -9.29 0.26
N ILE A 245 29.92 -9.91 0.45
CA ILE A 245 28.67 -9.23 0.76
C ILE A 245 28.40 -9.39 2.26
N GLN A 246 28.04 -8.30 2.94
CA GLN A 246 27.65 -8.38 4.35
C GLN A 246 26.43 -9.29 4.50
N GLY A 247 26.50 -10.23 5.45
CA GLY A 247 25.44 -11.23 5.68
C GLY A 247 25.56 -12.49 4.81
N ALA A 248 26.48 -12.55 3.84
CA ALA A 248 26.69 -13.78 3.08
C ALA A 248 27.41 -14.85 3.93
N SER A 249 26.99 -16.10 3.73
CA SER A 249 27.60 -17.27 4.32
C SER A 249 28.78 -17.74 3.47
N VAL A 250 29.92 -17.98 4.10
CA VAL A 250 31.13 -18.50 3.46
C VAL A 250 31.47 -19.85 4.11
N PRO A 251 31.63 -20.93 3.32
CA PRO A 251 32.08 -22.20 3.85
C PRO A 251 33.51 -22.07 4.37
N VAL A 252 33.78 -22.66 5.53
CA VAL A 252 35.12 -22.71 6.13
C VAL A 252 35.74 -24.05 5.77
N ASP A 253 36.78 -24.02 4.95
CA ASP A 253 37.62 -25.19 4.69
C ASP A 253 38.61 -25.37 5.85
N SER A 254 38.56 -26.52 6.51
CA SER A 254 39.47 -26.90 7.59
C SER A 254 39.97 -28.32 7.38
N ALA A 255 41.23 -28.58 7.76
CA ALA A 255 41.81 -29.93 7.74
C ALA A 255 41.13 -30.89 8.73
N ASN A 256 40.51 -30.35 9.79
CA ASN A 256 39.97 -31.12 10.92
C ASN A 256 38.44 -30.98 11.10
N GLY A 257 37.73 -30.27 10.21
CA GLY A 257 36.28 -30.07 10.32
C GLY A 257 35.61 -29.80 8.96
N GLN A 258 34.35 -30.22 8.81
CA GLN A 258 33.56 -30.04 7.59
C GLN A 258 32.21 -29.37 7.89
N GLY A 259 31.69 -28.62 6.93
CA GLY A 259 30.32 -28.08 6.97
C GLY A 259 30.14 -26.77 7.75
N ALA A 260 31.21 -26.20 8.30
CA ALA A 260 31.12 -24.93 9.01
C ALA A 260 30.94 -23.77 8.03
N GLN A 261 30.05 -22.85 8.38
CA GLN A 261 29.74 -21.66 7.61
C GLN A 261 29.89 -20.43 8.49
N ILE A 262 30.58 -19.40 8.00
CA ILE A 262 30.71 -18.12 8.70
C ILE A 262 29.92 -17.05 7.95
N ILE A 263 29.30 -16.15 8.71
CA ILE A 263 28.56 -15.02 8.14
C ILE A 263 29.45 -13.78 8.22
N ILE A 264 29.57 -13.06 7.10
CA ILE A 264 30.35 -11.83 7.02
C ILE A 264 29.61 -10.71 7.78
N SER A 265 30.14 -10.31 8.93
CA SER A 265 29.47 -9.35 9.82
C SER A 265 29.62 -7.88 9.39
N LYS A 266 30.74 -7.50 8.75
CA LYS A 266 31.01 -6.11 8.31
C LYS A 266 32.07 -6.07 7.20
N VAL A 267 31.79 -5.32 6.12
CA VAL A 267 32.75 -5.04 5.02
C VAL A 267 33.13 -3.54 4.99
N ALA A 268 34.34 -3.19 4.55
CA ALA A 268 34.81 -1.81 4.49
C ALA A 268 34.09 -1.02 3.37
N LYS A 269 33.54 0.16 3.69
CA LYS A 269 32.64 0.98 2.83
C LYS A 269 33.26 1.55 1.54
N ALA A 270 34.58 1.50 1.35
CA ALA A 270 35.25 2.16 0.22
C ALA A 270 35.07 1.46 -1.14
N LYS A 271 34.27 0.39 -1.24
CA LYS A 271 33.95 -0.30 -2.51
C LYS A 271 32.43 -0.37 -2.79
N LEU A 272 31.67 0.62 -2.32
CA LEU A 272 30.24 0.78 -2.63
C LEU A 272 30.00 1.59 -3.92
N GLU A 273 30.86 1.45 -4.93
CA GLU A 273 30.55 1.99 -6.26
C GLU A 273 29.53 1.07 -6.93
N GLY A 274 28.30 1.56 -7.06
CA GLY A 274 27.21 0.86 -7.71
C GLY A 274 26.94 1.38 -9.12
N THR A 275 26.35 0.53 -9.95
CA THR A 275 25.66 0.93 -11.17
C THR A 275 24.16 1.02 -10.88
N ILE A 276 23.42 1.85 -11.61
CA ILE A 276 21.96 1.96 -11.42
C ILE A 276 21.32 0.67 -11.97
N LYS A 277 20.74 -0.14 -11.08
CA LYS A 277 20.12 -1.43 -11.43
C LYS A 277 18.64 -1.33 -11.80
N GLY A 278 17.96 -0.30 -11.32
CA GLY A 278 16.55 -0.07 -11.54
C GLY A 278 16.15 1.33 -11.14
N VAL A 279 15.15 1.88 -11.83
CA VAL A 279 14.47 3.12 -11.46
C VAL A 279 13.01 2.75 -11.18
N THR A 280 12.52 3.12 -9.99
CA THR A 280 11.12 2.89 -9.60
C THR A 280 10.38 4.22 -9.69
N VAL A 281 9.20 4.17 -10.30
CA VAL A 281 8.34 5.35 -10.44
C VAL A 281 7.54 5.51 -9.14
N VAL A 282 7.82 6.59 -8.40
CA VAL A 282 7.09 6.92 -7.17
C VAL A 282 5.88 7.82 -7.48
N LEU A 283 6.09 8.82 -8.33
CA LEU A 283 5.05 9.73 -8.81
C LEU A 283 5.07 9.71 -10.34
N PRO A 284 4.09 9.07 -11.01
CA PRO A 284 4.16 8.83 -12.45
C PRO A 284 3.88 10.07 -13.34
N GLY A 285 3.68 11.25 -12.72
CA GLY A 285 3.20 12.49 -13.34
C GLY A 285 2.08 12.30 -14.36
N ALA A 286 2.05 13.13 -15.41
CA ALA A 286 1.07 13.06 -16.50
C ALA A 286 1.66 13.52 -17.85
N GLY A 287 1.23 12.86 -18.93
CA GLY A 287 1.50 13.22 -20.33
C GLY A 287 2.93 13.01 -20.81
N TYR A 288 3.60 11.97 -20.31
CA TYR A 288 4.89 11.51 -20.82
C TYR A 288 4.70 10.57 -22.01
N GLN A 289 5.68 10.51 -22.92
CA GLN A 289 5.71 9.55 -24.02
C GLN A 289 6.74 8.45 -23.80
N THR A 290 6.54 7.30 -24.43
CA THR A 290 7.58 6.28 -24.52
C THR A 290 8.85 6.87 -25.13
N ASN A 291 10.01 6.38 -24.71
CA ASN A 291 11.34 6.88 -25.06
C ASN A 291 11.70 8.29 -24.58
N THR A 292 10.89 8.92 -23.73
CA THR A 292 11.26 10.21 -23.11
C THR A 292 12.44 10.01 -22.16
N ALA A 293 13.47 10.85 -22.25
CA ALA A 293 14.72 10.69 -21.50
C ALA A 293 14.56 11.05 -20.02
N LEU A 294 15.25 10.30 -19.16
CA LEU A 294 15.39 10.58 -17.73
C LEU A 294 16.72 11.31 -17.48
N LEU A 295 16.67 12.33 -16.64
CA LEU A 295 17.80 13.07 -16.14
C LEU A 295 18.15 12.60 -14.73
N PHE A 296 19.40 12.16 -14.56
CA PHE A 296 19.95 11.82 -13.24
C PHE A 296 20.74 13.01 -12.69
N THR A 297 20.45 13.42 -11.46
CA THR A 297 21.14 14.50 -10.75
C THR A 297 21.62 14.01 -9.39
N GLY A 298 22.87 14.34 -9.01
CA GLY A 298 23.47 13.88 -7.75
C GLY A 298 23.98 12.44 -7.75
N GLY A 299 24.21 11.86 -6.57
CA GLY A 299 24.66 10.47 -6.39
C GLY A 299 26.16 10.20 -6.63
N GLY A 300 26.94 11.22 -7.01
CA GLY A 300 28.40 11.16 -7.16
C GLY A 300 28.92 10.40 -8.40
N GLY A 301 28.05 9.71 -9.13
CA GLY A 301 28.38 8.96 -10.35
C GLY A 301 28.10 9.72 -11.65
N SER A 302 28.52 9.15 -12.78
CA SER A 302 28.28 9.73 -14.11
C SER A 302 27.91 8.68 -15.16
N GLY A 303 27.23 9.13 -16.23
CA GLY A 303 26.95 8.32 -17.40
C GLY A 303 25.68 7.46 -17.34
N ALA A 304 24.83 7.58 -16.31
CA ALA A 304 23.53 6.92 -16.33
C ALA A 304 22.60 7.57 -17.36
N ALA A 305 21.90 6.72 -18.11
CA ALA A 305 20.87 7.10 -19.06
C ALA A 305 19.70 6.11 -18.94
N ALA A 306 18.49 6.64 -18.91
CA ALA A 306 17.28 5.85 -18.88
C ALA A 306 16.20 6.57 -19.70
N ASN A 307 15.19 5.82 -20.12
CA ASN A 307 14.02 6.35 -20.80
C ASN A 307 12.73 5.79 -20.19
N VAL A 308 11.63 6.47 -20.50
CA VAL A 308 10.28 5.95 -20.24
C VAL A 308 10.03 4.75 -21.15
N ASN A 309 9.77 3.59 -20.56
CA ASN A 309 9.54 2.34 -21.30
C ASN A 309 8.05 2.15 -21.63
N ILE A 310 7.17 2.36 -20.65
CA ILE A 310 5.73 2.17 -20.78
C ILE A 310 5.01 3.34 -20.14
N VAL A 311 3.97 3.82 -20.82
CA VAL A 311 3.02 4.82 -20.31
C VAL A 311 1.61 4.25 -20.31
N ASP A 312 0.78 4.69 -19.37
CA ASP A 312 -0.62 4.29 -19.29
C ASP A 312 -1.47 5.11 -20.26
N VAL A 313 -2.10 4.42 -21.22
CA VAL A 313 -2.95 5.01 -22.27
C VAL A 313 -4.44 4.84 -21.98
N SER A 314 -4.84 4.44 -20.77
CA SER A 314 -6.23 4.20 -20.37
C SER A 314 -7.12 5.46 -20.35
N GLU A 315 -6.54 6.64 -20.57
CA GLU A 315 -7.21 7.96 -20.52
C GLU A 315 -7.78 8.32 -19.13
N THR A 316 -7.52 7.46 -18.14
CA THR A 316 -8.08 7.55 -16.79
C THR A 316 -7.75 8.88 -16.11
N TYR A 317 -6.51 9.34 -16.24
CA TYR A 317 -6.02 10.55 -15.58
C TYR A 317 -5.95 11.74 -16.52
N HIS A 318 -5.85 11.49 -17.83
CA HIS A 318 -5.58 12.48 -18.84
C HIS A 318 -5.71 11.88 -20.25
N PRO A 319 -6.20 12.65 -21.25
CA PRO A 319 -6.26 12.18 -22.64
C PRO A 319 -4.92 11.64 -23.14
N SER A 320 -5.01 10.52 -23.85
CA SER A 320 -3.85 9.81 -24.41
C SER A 320 -3.25 10.51 -25.63
N SER A 321 -4.03 11.42 -26.24
CA SER A 321 -3.66 12.15 -27.44
C SER A 321 -4.21 13.57 -27.45
N TYR A 322 -3.44 14.46 -28.06
CA TYR A 322 -3.77 15.87 -28.22
C TYR A 322 -3.67 16.25 -29.69
N SER A 323 -4.74 16.77 -30.27
CA SER A 323 -4.65 17.47 -31.56
C SER A 323 -4.22 18.90 -31.27
N ILE A 324 -2.94 19.20 -31.53
CA ILE A 324 -2.38 20.52 -31.30
C ILE A 324 -2.29 21.20 -32.66
N VAL A 325 -2.89 22.38 -32.74
CA VAL A 325 -2.71 23.26 -33.89
C VAL A 325 -1.40 24.02 -33.67
N ALA A 326 -0.41 23.75 -34.50
CA ALA A 326 0.86 24.46 -34.47
C ALA A 326 1.11 25.10 -35.83
N ASN A 327 1.37 26.40 -35.83
CA ASN A 327 2.01 27.10 -36.93
C ASN A 327 3.24 27.81 -36.36
N THR A 328 4.41 27.61 -36.95
CA THR A 328 5.56 28.48 -36.71
C THR A 328 5.25 29.82 -37.36
N ILE A 329 4.78 30.78 -36.56
CA ILE A 329 4.58 32.19 -36.94
C ILE A 329 5.96 32.87 -37.05
N GLU A 330 6.86 32.31 -37.83
CA GLU A 330 8.18 32.92 -38.09
C GLU A 330 8.41 33.15 -39.59
N ILE A 331 7.68 32.45 -40.48
CA ILE A 331 7.88 32.58 -41.94
C ILE A 331 6.71 33.33 -42.64
N VAL A 332 5.62 33.66 -41.94
CA VAL A 332 4.43 34.29 -42.58
C VAL A 332 4.17 35.73 -42.14
N ALA A 333 5.03 36.32 -41.30
CA ALA A 333 4.81 37.67 -40.77
C ALA A 333 4.82 38.80 -41.83
N ASN A 334 5.23 38.51 -43.08
CA ASN A 334 5.35 39.51 -44.15
C ASN A 334 4.72 39.14 -45.50
N ASN A 335 3.91 38.08 -45.59
CA ASN A 335 3.22 37.77 -46.85
C ASN A 335 1.83 38.39 -46.87
N ILE A 336 1.65 39.34 -47.78
CA ILE A 336 0.34 39.92 -48.12
C ILE A 336 -0.55 38.77 -48.59
N ILE A 337 -1.65 38.52 -47.88
CA ILE A 337 -2.79 37.75 -48.42
C ILE A 337 -3.42 38.66 -49.47
N ALA A 338 -2.94 38.55 -50.70
CA ALA A 338 -3.39 39.43 -51.78
C ALA A 338 -4.83 39.08 -52.14
N ASN A 339 -5.76 39.94 -51.72
CA ASN A 339 -7.03 40.11 -52.40
C ASN A 339 -6.79 41.03 -53.61
N THR A 340 -6.18 40.52 -54.66
CA THR A 340 -6.10 41.23 -55.95
C THR A 340 -6.54 40.30 -57.06
N LEU A 341 -7.69 40.64 -57.64
CA LEU A 341 -8.08 40.26 -58.99
C LEU A 341 -7.06 40.89 -59.95
N ASP A 342 -6.18 40.10 -60.57
CA ASP A 342 -5.51 40.57 -61.78
C ASP A 342 -5.44 39.48 -62.86
N ASN A 343 -5.60 39.93 -64.09
CA ASN A 343 -6.21 39.19 -65.21
C ASN A 343 -5.18 38.69 -66.23
N ASN A 344 -3.89 38.75 -65.94
CA ASN A 344 -2.79 38.21 -66.74
C ASN A 344 -1.56 38.07 -65.82
N GLU A 345 -1.34 36.86 -65.28
CA GLU A 345 -0.16 36.41 -64.51
C GLU A 345 0.50 37.42 -63.52
N GLY A 346 0.07 37.38 -62.25
CA GLY A 346 0.70 38.08 -61.11
C GLY A 346 0.60 37.23 -59.85
N PHE A 347 1.68 36.52 -59.51
CA PHE A 347 1.66 35.37 -58.60
C PHE A 347 1.40 35.71 -57.12
N ALA A 348 0.23 35.34 -56.61
CA ALA A 348 -0.02 35.12 -55.19
C ALA A 348 -0.30 33.63 -54.94
N TYR A 349 0.74 32.88 -54.57
CA TYR A 349 0.60 31.50 -54.12
C TYR A 349 0.66 31.49 -52.60
N SER A 350 -0.46 31.10 -51.99
CA SER A 350 -0.44 30.75 -50.58
C SER A 350 0.43 29.51 -50.39
N ASN A 351 1.44 29.59 -49.52
CA ASN A 351 2.20 28.46 -48.99
C ASN A 351 1.34 27.41 -48.23
N LEU A 352 0.01 27.55 -48.28
CA LEU A 352 -0.99 26.87 -47.46
C LEU A 352 -1.18 25.37 -47.78
N ALA A 353 -0.65 24.85 -48.90
CA ALA A 353 -0.56 23.42 -49.16
C ALA A 353 0.68 23.12 -49.99
N THR A 354 1.85 23.22 -49.35
CA THR A 354 3.11 22.77 -49.93
C THR A 354 3.25 21.28 -49.66
N ILE A 355 3.17 20.45 -50.70
CA ILE A 355 3.43 19.01 -50.59
C ILE A 355 4.90 18.80 -50.89
N SER A 356 5.68 18.44 -49.87
CA SER A 356 7.08 18.07 -50.04
C SER A 356 7.23 16.64 -50.47
N ILE A 357 7.91 16.45 -51.60
CA ILE A 357 8.07 15.16 -52.24
C ILE A 357 9.54 14.80 -52.24
N THR A 358 9.84 13.63 -51.67
CA THR A 358 11.20 13.12 -51.53
C THR A 358 11.45 11.99 -52.50
N THR A 359 12.73 11.70 -52.75
CA THR A 359 13.18 10.62 -53.64
C THR A 359 12.72 9.21 -53.25
N ALA A 360 12.24 9.04 -52.02
CA ALA A 360 11.64 7.80 -51.57
C ALA A 360 10.23 7.56 -52.13
N ASN A 361 9.51 8.62 -52.52
CA ASN A 361 8.10 8.55 -52.93
C ASN A 361 7.89 8.84 -54.42
N LEU A 362 8.41 9.97 -54.92
CA LEU A 362 8.26 10.39 -56.31
C LEU A 362 9.39 11.36 -56.66
N ASP A 363 9.95 11.21 -57.85
CA ASP A 363 11.10 11.98 -58.30
C ASP A 363 10.88 12.60 -59.66
N LEU A 364 11.56 13.72 -59.88
CA LEU A 364 11.58 14.43 -61.15
C LEU A 364 12.87 14.14 -61.89
N SER A 365 12.75 13.78 -63.17
CA SER A 365 13.88 13.66 -64.08
C SER A 365 13.62 14.38 -65.40
N THR A 366 14.65 15.00 -65.96
CA THR A 366 14.62 15.65 -67.27
C THR A 366 15.68 15.05 -68.20
N GLY A 367 15.39 15.02 -69.50
CA GLY A 367 16.35 14.55 -70.51
C GLY A 367 17.62 15.42 -70.57
N PRO A 368 18.71 14.94 -71.19
CA PRO A 368 19.94 15.71 -71.34
C PRO A 368 19.74 16.90 -72.29
N GLY A 369 20.14 18.12 -71.91
CA GLY A 369 20.08 19.28 -72.80
C GLY A 369 19.78 20.63 -72.12
N ALA A 370 19.29 21.59 -72.92
CA ALA A 370 18.79 22.90 -72.45
C ALA A 370 17.47 22.75 -71.66
N ASN A 371 16.88 23.86 -71.21
CA ASN A 371 15.66 23.82 -70.41
C ASN A 371 14.53 23.05 -71.11
N VAL A 372 13.92 22.10 -70.41
CA VAL A 372 12.88 21.20 -70.93
C VAL A 372 11.54 21.55 -70.27
N ASN A 373 10.51 21.73 -71.08
CA ASN A 373 9.16 22.05 -70.59
C ASN A 373 8.37 20.80 -70.17
N ILE A 374 8.91 19.61 -70.40
CA ILE A 374 8.30 18.32 -70.06
C ILE A 374 9.21 17.61 -69.06
N ALA A 375 8.65 17.22 -67.92
CA ALA A 375 9.35 16.54 -66.86
C ALA A 375 8.74 15.17 -66.62
N THR A 376 9.57 14.13 -66.54
CA THR A 376 9.12 12.76 -66.33
C THR A 376 9.17 12.43 -64.84
N LEU A 377 8.11 11.79 -64.35
CA LEU A 377 8.00 11.35 -62.97
C LEU A 377 8.47 9.90 -62.80
N SER A 378 9.10 9.57 -61.67
CA SER A 378 9.68 8.24 -61.42
C SER A 378 8.66 7.11 -61.19
N PHE A 379 7.39 7.44 -60.89
CA PHE A 379 6.30 6.47 -60.68
C PHE A 379 5.01 6.91 -61.35
N ALA A 380 4.17 5.94 -61.71
CA ALA A 380 2.87 6.19 -62.33
C ALA A 380 1.95 7.01 -61.40
N GLN A 381 1.41 8.12 -61.90
CA GLN A 381 0.56 9.04 -61.11
C GLN A 381 -0.64 8.36 -60.41
N GLN A 382 -1.16 7.25 -60.94
CA GLN A 382 -2.30 6.53 -60.33
C GLN A 382 -1.97 5.84 -59.00
N ASN A 383 -0.69 5.57 -58.75
CA ASN A 383 -0.21 4.92 -57.53
C ASN A 383 0.43 5.92 -56.54
N SER A 384 0.53 7.20 -56.94
CA SER A 384 1.00 8.26 -56.07
C SER A 384 -0.17 8.86 -55.28
N ASN A 385 0.04 9.15 -54.01
CA ASN A 385 -0.89 9.91 -53.18
C ASN A 385 -0.88 11.42 -53.50
N VAL A 386 -0.05 11.85 -54.48
CA VAL A 386 0.07 13.24 -54.93
C VAL A 386 -0.65 13.43 -56.26
N TYR A 387 -1.68 14.27 -56.25
CA TYR A 387 -2.40 14.73 -57.43
C TYR A 387 -1.76 16.01 -57.98
N PHE A 388 -1.85 16.29 -59.28
CA PHE A 388 -1.32 17.51 -59.92
C PHE A 388 -2.40 18.17 -60.76
N GLU A 389 -2.51 19.50 -60.69
CA GLU A 389 -3.48 20.31 -61.45
C GLU A 389 -2.79 21.40 -62.26
N THR A 390 -3.43 21.81 -63.35
CA THR A 390 -2.99 22.98 -64.12
C THR A 390 -3.04 24.23 -63.25
N GLY A 391 -1.90 24.90 -63.12
CA GLY A 391 -1.72 26.11 -62.32
C GLY A 391 -1.04 25.90 -60.97
N ASP A 392 -0.79 24.65 -60.55
CA ASP A 392 0.08 24.34 -59.42
C ASP A 392 1.52 24.77 -59.72
N VAL A 393 2.29 25.16 -58.70
CA VAL A 393 3.70 25.54 -58.87
C VAL A 393 4.61 24.45 -58.33
N LEU A 394 5.51 24.01 -59.19
CA LEU A 394 6.60 23.10 -58.89
C LEU A 394 7.83 23.90 -58.45
N PHE A 395 8.30 23.67 -57.24
CA PHE A 395 9.58 24.19 -56.76
C PHE A 395 10.61 23.07 -56.70
N VAL A 396 11.71 23.21 -57.45
CA VAL A 396 12.76 22.20 -57.48
C VAL A 396 13.91 22.64 -56.58
N ARG A 397 14.16 21.88 -55.51
CA ARG A 397 15.10 22.24 -54.44
C ARG A 397 16.57 22.28 -54.86
N GLY A 398 16.92 21.66 -55.97
CA GLY A 398 18.30 21.69 -56.51
C GLY A 398 18.67 23.09 -57.01
N PRO A 399 18.07 23.56 -58.12
CA PRO A 399 18.31 24.90 -58.67
C PRO A 399 17.54 26.03 -57.96
N ASN A 400 16.66 25.72 -56.98
CA ASN A 400 15.78 26.67 -56.29
C ASN A 400 14.92 27.51 -57.26
N THR A 401 14.36 26.86 -58.28
CA THR A 401 13.54 27.50 -59.30
C THR A 401 12.07 27.11 -59.18
N TYR A 402 11.21 28.05 -59.54
CA TYR A 402 9.76 27.89 -59.55
C TYR A 402 9.25 27.71 -60.99
N HIS A 403 8.39 26.73 -61.20
CA HIS A 403 7.85 26.38 -62.50
C HIS A 403 6.34 26.11 -62.37
N THR A 404 5.51 26.74 -63.18
CA THR A 404 4.06 26.52 -63.14
C THR A 404 3.71 25.31 -64.00
N ILE A 405 2.94 24.38 -63.44
CA ILE A 405 2.41 23.22 -64.17
C ILE A 405 1.32 23.71 -65.13
N THR A 406 1.58 23.63 -66.41
CA THR A 406 0.64 24.03 -67.46
C THR A 406 -0.29 22.87 -67.83
N GLU A 407 0.19 21.63 -67.73
CA GLU A 407 -0.60 20.43 -68.01
C GLU A 407 -0.01 19.22 -67.28
N SER A 408 -0.86 18.30 -66.83
CA SER A 408 -0.43 17.05 -66.20
C SER A 408 -0.97 15.86 -66.98
N ASN A 409 -0.09 15.07 -67.61
CA ASN A 409 -0.47 13.91 -68.41
C ASN A 409 -0.32 12.61 -67.61
N ARG A 410 -1.45 12.03 -67.20
CA ARG A 410 -1.48 10.81 -66.36
C ARG A 410 -1.08 9.54 -67.08
N TYR A 411 -1.18 9.52 -68.41
CA TYR A 411 -0.95 8.32 -69.21
C TYR A 411 0.54 8.11 -69.50
N TYR A 412 1.28 9.21 -69.66
CA TYR A 412 2.73 9.19 -69.91
C TYR A 412 3.58 9.60 -68.69
N TRP A 413 2.93 9.93 -67.56
CA TRP A 413 3.58 10.30 -66.29
C TRP A 413 4.47 11.54 -66.42
N GLU A 414 3.99 12.50 -67.21
CA GLU A 414 4.71 13.71 -67.57
C GLU A 414 3.98 14.95 -67.04
N LEU A 415 4.77 15.93 -66.59
CA LEU A 415 4.30 17.26 -66.24
C LEU A 415 4.84 18.26 -67.26
N ASN A 416 3.94 19.01 -67.88
CA ASN A 416 4.32 20.17 -68.68
C ASN A 416 4.42 21.38 -67.78
N VAL A 417 5.53 22.10 -67.83
CA VAL A 417 5.83 23.24 -66.96
C VAL A 417 6.35 24.44 -67.73
N SER A 418 6.09 25.63 -67.20
CA SER A 418 6.57 26.91 -67.71
C SER A 418 6.97 27.85 -66.56
N PRO A 419 8.16 28.49 -66.56
CA PRO A 419 9.25 28.29 -67.52
C PRO A 419 9.80 26.85 -67.47
N GLY A 420 10.54 26.41 -68.48
CA GLY A 420 11.08 25.04 -68.54
C GLY A 420 12.08 24.73 -67.41
N LEU A 421 12.13 23.47 -66.99
CA LEU A 421 13.08 22.96 -65.99
C LEU A 421 14.48 22.84 -66.57
N ALA A 422 15.52 22.91 -65.73
CA ALA A 422 16.88 22.63 -66.16
C ALA A 422 16.98 21.21 -66.76
N GLY A 423 17.77 21.05 -67.83
CA GLY A 423 18.06 19.73 -68.39
C GLY A 423 19.00 18.92 -67.49
N SER A 424 19.04 17.60 -67.69
CA SER A 424 19.88 16.66 -66.94
C SER A 424 19.57 16.53 -65.43
N LEU A 425 18.36 16.86 -64.99
CA LEU A 425 17.93 16.55 -63.62
C LEU A 425 17.67 15.05 -63.50
N ALA A 426 18.18 14.41 -62.46
CA ALA A 426 17.97 12.99 -62.18
C ALA A 426 17.65 12.79 -60.71
N ASN A 427 16.50 12.16 -60.42
CA ASN A 427 16.03 11.84 -59.07
C ASN A 427 16.05 13.04 -58.12
N VAL A 428 15.45 14.15 -58.56
CA VAL A 428 15.44 15.38 -57.79
C VAL A 428 14.14 15.50 -57.02
N SER A 429 14.26 15.71 -55.71
CA SER A 429 13.14 16.05 -54.84
C SER A 429 12.60 17.45 -55.14
N PHE A 430 11.29 17.61 -55.04
CA PHE A 430 10.61 18.84 -55.37
C PHE A 430 9.43 19.08 -54.43
N ASP A 431 9.04 20.33 -54.31
CA ASP A 431 7.85 20.75 -53.59
C ASP A 431 6.77 21.17 -54.59
N VAL A 432 5.51 20.84 -54.29
CA VAL A 432 4.36 21.28 -55.09
C VAL A 432 3.55 22.25 -54.26
N HIS A 433 3.49 23.50 -54.70
CA HIS A 433 2.67 24.56 -54.13
C HIS A 433 1.33 24.56 -54.86
N LYS A 434 0.27 24.20 -54.12
CA LYS A 434 -1.07 24.13 -54.70
C LYS A 434 -1.64 25.50 -55.00
N LYS A 435 -2.30 25.62 -56.16
CA LYS A 435 -3.06 26.82 -56.50
C LYS A 435 -4.26 26.94 -55.53
N PRO A 436 -4.47 28.11 -54.89
CA PRO A 436 -5.67 28.31 -54.08
C PRO A 436 -6.91 28.27 -54.98
N ASN A 437 -7.93 27.54 -54.54
CA ASN A 437 -9.26 27.54 -55.17
C ASN A 437 -10.28 28.25 -54.27
N VAL A 438 -11.46 28.53 -54.81
CA VAL A 438 -12.56 29.24 -54.10
C VAL A 438 -13.05 28.50 -52.84
N ASN A 439 -12.60 27.26 -52.64
CA ASN A 439 -12.93 26.41 -51.49
C ASN A 439 -11.76 26.27 -50.49
N THR A 440 -10.67 27.03 -50.64
CA THR A 440 -9.52 26.96 -49.72
C THR A 440 -9.84 27.73 -48.43
N ILE A 441 -10.38 27.01 -47.45
CA ILE A 441 -10.70 27.50 -46.11
C ILE A 441 -9.43 27.67 -45.25
N LEU A 442 -9.41 28.67 -44.37
CA LEU A 442 -8.33 28.96 -43.40
C LEU A 442 -7.93 27.72 -42.57
N SER A 443 -8.85 26.78 -42.35
CA SER A 443 -8.55 25.53 -41.65
C SER A 443 -7.51 24.67 -42.38
N SER A 444 -7.38 24.80 -43.70
CA SER A 444 -6.38 24.11 -44.51
C SER A 444 -4.98 24.72 -44.37
N ALA A 445 -4.86 25.92 -43.76
CA ALA A 445 -3.61 26.62 -43.48
C ALA A 445 -2.93 26.19 -42.17
N PHE A 446 -3.64 25.42 -41.35
CA PHE A 446 -3.18 24.98 -40.04
C PHE A 446 -2.66 23.55 -40.17
N ASN A 447 -1.40 23.35 -39.78
CA ASN A 447 -0.88 21.99 -39.63
C ASN A 447 -1.43 21.41 -38.32
N TYR A 448 -2.20 20.33 -38.42
CA TYR A 448 -2.69 19.59 -37.27
C TYR A 448 -1.71 18.47 -36.99
N TRP A 449 -0.91 18.64 -35.95
CA TRP A 449 -0.13 17.52 -35.44
C TRP A 449 -0.92 16.85 -34.31
N THR A 450 -1.07 15.52 -34.40
CA THR A 450 -1.60 14.72 -33.28
C THR A 450 -0.46 14.24 -32.40
N TYR A 451 -0.34 14.81 -31.20
CA TYR A 451 0.60 14.40 -30.17
C TYR A 451 -0.01 13.20 -29.42
N GLY A 452 0.40 11.98 -29.78
CA GLY A 452 -0.26 10.74 -29.35
C GLY A 452 0.60 9.81 -28.48
N ASN A 453 -0.08 8.85 -27.84
CA ASN A 453 0.41 7.87 -26.87
C ASN A 453 1.16 8.49 -25.69
N CYS A 454 0.54 9.49 -25.06
CA CYS A 454 1.05 10.09 -23.83
C CYS A 454 0.26 9.62 -22.61
N GLY A 455 0.91 9.55 -21.45
CA GLY A 455 0.29 9.06 -20.24
C GLY A 455 1.20 9.14 -19.01
N PRO A 456 0.69 8.79 -17.82
CA PRO A 456 1.53 8.57 -16.64
C PRO A 456 2.56 7.47 -16.91
N ILE A 457 3.75 7.61 -16.33
CA ILE A 457 4.83 6.62 -16.48
C ILE A 457 4.49 5.37 -15.69
N VAL A 458 4.48 4.22 -16.37
CA VAL A 458 4.25 2.90 -15.74
C VAL A 458 5.58 2.21 -15.46
N ALA A 459 6.51 2.29 -16.42
CA ALA A 459 7.82 1.67 -16.30
C ALA A 459 8.89 2.51 -17.00
N THR A 460 10.11 2.46 -16.47
CA THR A 460 11.31 3.08 -17.05
C THR A 460 12.33 2.00 -17.38
N ALA A 461 13.04 2.15 -18.49
CA ALA A 461 14.13 1.26 -18.87
C ALA A 461 15.46 1.98 -18.75
N ILE A 462 16.45 1.28 -18.20
CA ILE A 462 17.81 1.80 -18.10
C ILE A 462 18.53 1.47 -19.42
N ILE A 463 18.97 2.51 -20.11
CA ILE A 463 19.73 2.40 -21.36
C ILE A 463 21.21 2.22 -21.05
N ASN A 464 21.72 3.01 -20.10
CA ASN A 464 23.07 2.90 -19.58
C ASN A 464 23.02 3.00 -18.05
N PRO A 465 23.48 1.98 -17.32
CA PRO A 465 23.42 2.00 -15.86
C PRO A 465 24.46 2.93 -15.22
N GLY A 466 25.38 3.50 -16.00
CA GLY A 466 26.43 4.41 -15.53
C GLY A 466 27.38 3.78 -14.51
N SER A 467 28.28 4.57 -13.92
CA SER A 467 29.23 4.08 -12.91
C SER A 467 29.61 5.14 -11.87
N GLY A 468 30.07 4.70 -10.71
CA GLY A 468 30.55 5.57 -9.63
C GLY A 468 29.46 6.14 -8.72
N TYR A 469 28.25 5.56 -8.72
CA TYR A 469 27.18 6.01 -7.81
C TYR A 469 27.44 5.51 -6.39
N ILE A 470 27.62 6.45 -5.47
CA ILE A 470 27.90 6.21 -4.04
C ILE A 470 26.68 6.46 -3.16
N GLU A 471 25.71 7.24 -3.66
CA GLU A 471 24.42 7.53 -3.05
C GLU A 471 23.32 7.48 -4.12
N LEU A 472 22.05 7.38 -3.71
CA LEU A 472 20.93 7.33 -4.65
C LEU A 472 20.82 8.67 -5.41
N PRO A 473 20.97 8.70 -6.75
CA PRO A 473 20.77 9.91 -7.52
C PRO A 473 19.28 10.29 -7.56
N ALA A 474 18.99 11.58 -7.58
CA ALA A 474 17.66 12.08 -7.88
C ALA A 474 17.39 11.93 -9.39
N VAL A 475 16.19 11.47 -9.74
CA VAL A 475 15.82 11.20 -11.13
C VAL A 475 14.59 12.02 -11.48
N SER A 476 14.71 12.81 -12.54
CA SER A 476 13.60 13.58 -13.10
C SER A 476 13.43 13.24 -14.58
N VAL A 477 12.23 13.41 -15.12
CA VAL A 477 11.96 13.12 -16.53
C VAL A 477 12.06 14.43 -17.32
N VAL A 478 12.70 14.39 -18.48
CA VAL A 478 12.82 15.56 -19.36
C VAL A 478 11.61 15.57 -20.28
N SER A 479 10.60 16.33 -19.89
CA SER A 479 9.38 16.50 -20.69
C SER A 479 9.62 17.23 -22.00
N ASN A 480 8.70 17.08 -22.96
CA ASN A 480 8.73 17.88 -24.17
C ASN A 480 8.47 19.37 -23.82
N THR A 481 9.50 20.20 -24.02
CA THR A 481 9.45 21.65 -23.76
C THR A 481 8.27 22.33 -24.44
N GLN A 482 7.83 21.86 -25.61
CA GLN A 482 6.68 22.41 -26.32
C GLN A 482 5.37 22.20 -25.55
N ILE A 483 5.13 21.00 -25.00
CA ILE A 483 3.91 20.72 -24.23
C ILE A 483 3.92 21.45 -22.89
N ARG A 484 5.07 21.47 -22.20
CA ARG A 484 5.23 22.19 -20.93
C ARG A 484 4.88 23.67 -21.06
N SER A 485 5.30 24.30 -22.16
CA SER A 485 5.01 25.73 -22.42
C SER A 485 3.53 26.05 -22.63
N LEU A 486 2.68 25.07 -22.96
CA LEU A 486 1.23 25.27 -23.10
C LEU A 486 0.53 25.32 -21.73
N GLY A 487 1.17 24.83 -20.66
CA GLY A 487 0.63 24.89 -19.31
C GLY A 487 -0.73 24.19 -19.18
N ILE A 488 -0.84 22.96 -19.68
CA ILE A 488 -2.10 22.18 -19.68
C ILE A 488 -2.21 21.41 -18.35
N LEU A 489 -3.38 21.38 -17.71
CA LEU A 489 -3.56 20.61 -16.47
C LEU A 489 -3.54 19.11 -16.75
N GLY A 490 -2.78 18.36 -15.95
CA GLY A 490 -2.58 16.91 -16.12
C GLY A 490 -3.28 16.08 -15.03
N ARG A 491 -2.49 15.74 -14.00
CA ARG A 491 -2.84 15.00 -12.77
C ARG A 491 -4.09 15.47 -12.04
N LEU A 492 -5.26 14.84 -12.14
CA LEU A 492 -6.34 15.00 -11.16
C LEU A 492 -6.33 13.87 -10.13
N GLU A 493 -6.38 14.21 -8.84
CA GLU A 493 -6.38 13.24 -7.74
C GLU A 493 -7.58 13.45 -6.80
N VAL A 494 -8.24 12.35 -6.43
CA VAL A 494 -9.38 12.32 -5.51
C VAL A 494 -8.88 11.95 -4.12
N TYR A 495 -8.79 12.92 -3.23
CA TYR A 495 -8.37 12.73 -1.83
C TYR A 495 -9.53 12.28 -0.92
N GLY A 496 -10.76 12.57 -1.31
CA GLY A 496 -11.97 12.10 -0.66
C GLY A 496 -13.10 12.06 -1.65
N GLY A 497 -13.73 10.89 -1.84
CA GLY A 497 -14.78 10.69 -2.84
C GLY A 497 -16.12 11.36 -2.47
N GLY A 498 -16.31 11.75 -1.21
CA GLY A 498 -17.57 12.31 -0.72
C GLY A 498 -18.74 11.32 -0.84
N THR A 499 -19.97 11.84 -0.85
CA THR A 499 -21.20 11.05 -1.06
C THR A 499 -22.21 11.83 -1.89
N GLY A 500 -23.03 11.13 -2.67
CA GLY A 500 -24.14 11.74 -3.43
C GLY A 500 -23.76 12.38 -4.77
N TYR A 501 -22.55 12.12 -5.29
CA TYR A 501 -22.14 12.53 -6.63
C TYR A 501 -22.64 11.55 -7.69
N ALA A 502 -22.83 12.06 -8.92
CA ALA A 502 -23.24 11.27 -10.08
C ALA A 502 -22.20 11.34 -11.20
N ASN A 503 -22.21 10.35 -12.09
CA ASN A 503 -21.43 10.39 -13.32
C ASN A 503 -21.92 11.56 -14.20
N GLY A 504 -21.00 12.41 -14.65
CA GLY A 504 -21.28 13.64 -15.40
C GLY A 504 -21.35 14.92 -14.57
N ASP A 505 -21.20 14.86 -13.24
CA ASP A 505 -21.09 16.07 -12.41
C ASP A 505 -19.84 16.89 -12.83
N VAL A 506 -20.03 18.19 -13.06
CA VAL A 506 -19.02 19.07 -13.65
C VAL A 506 -18.02 19.55 -12.60
N ILE A 507 -16.74 19.50 -12.94
CA ILE A 507 -15.66 20.02 -12.12
C ILE A 507 -15.31 21.43 -12.58
N GLN A 508 -15.49 22.39 -11.68
CA GLN A 508 -15.15 23.79 -11.89
C GLN A 508 -13.74 24.09 -11.37
N PHE A 509 -12.97 24.81 -12.19
CA PHE A 509 -11.63 25.28 -11.87
C PHE A 509 -11.67 26.78 -11.60
N THR A 510 -11.16 27.20 -10.45
CA THR A 510 -11.04 28.60 -10.06
C THR A 510 -9.57 29.00 -9.98
N ASN A 511 -9.17 29.97 -10.80
CA ASN A 511 -7.79 30.44 -10.81
C ASN A 511 -7.45 31.18 -9.52
N LYS A 512 -6.24 30.92 -9.01
CA LYS A 512 -5.67 31.72 -7.93
C LYS A 512 -5.22 33.08 -8.44
N PRO A 513 -5.19 34.12 -7.58
CA PRO A 513 -4.62 35.42 -7.95
C PRO A 513 -3.20 35.25 -8.52
N GLY A 514 -2.98 35.75 -9.74
CA GLY A 514 -1.70 35.62 -10.47
C GLY A 514 -1.60 34.45 -11.45
N SER A 515 -2.61 33.57 -11.52
CA SER A 515 -2.72 32.51 -12.54
C SER A 515 -3.67 32.94 -13.67
N TYR A 516 -3.33 32.59 -14.91
CA TYR A 516 -4.03 33.05 -16.13
C TYR A 516 -4.59 31.89 -16.98
N GLY A 517 -4.67 30.68 -16.43
CA GLY A 517 -5.13 29.52 -17.18
C GLY A 517 -6.59 29.61 -17.62
N ILE A 518 -6.90 29.08 -18.80
CA ILE A 518 -8.26 29.10 -19.37
C ILE A 518 -8.65 27.75 -19.96
N GLY A 519 -9.95 27.45 -20.01
CA GLY A 519 -10.50 26.32 -20.78
C GLY A 519 -10.30 24.92 -20.18
N ALA A 520 -10.03 24.81 -18.87
CA ALA A 520 -9.98 23.50 -18.20
C ALA A 520 -11.39 22.96 -17.95
N ASN A 521 -11.63 21.71 -18.34
CA ASN A 521 -12.94 21.06 -18.22
C ASN A 521 -12.79 19.58 -17.84
N ALA A 522 -13.37 19.19 -16.72
CA ALA A 522 -13.36 17.82 -16.23
C ALA A 522 -14.71 17.46 -15.62
N GLN A 523 -15.00 16.17 -15.53
CA GLN A 523 -16.23 15.63 -14.98
C GLN A 523 -15.95 14.40 -14.12
N VAL A 524 -16.90 14.09 -13.24
CA VAL A 524 -16.93 12.80 -12.53
C VAL A 524 -17.25 11.70 -13.51
N SER A 525 -16.38 10.69 -13.62
CA SER A 525 -16.51 9.61 -14.60
C SER A 525 -17.01 8.29 -14.01
N LEU A 526 -16.75 8.06 -12.71
CA LEU A 526 -17.15 6.86 -12.02
C LEU A 526 -17.44 7.16 -10.55
N VAL A 527 -18.57 6.64 -10.06
CA VAL A 527 -18.99 6.70 -8.65
C VAL A 527 -19.32 5.32 -8.12
N ASP A 528 -19.19 5.11 -6.82
CA ASP A 528 -19.62 3.88 -6.14
C ASP A 528 -21.15 3.86 -5.89
N SER A 529 -21.65 2.81 -5.23
CA SER A 529 -23.07 2.66 -4.91
C SER A 529 -23.64 3.72 -3.96
N ASN A 530 -22.77 4.45 -3.25
CA ASN A 530 -23.12 5.52 -2.32
C ASN A 530 -22.89 6.92 -2.93
N GLY A 531 -22.51 6.98 -4.21
CA GLY A 531 -22.19 8.23 -4.91
C GLY A 531 -20.85 8.84 -4.48
N ALA A 532 -19.91 8.04 -3.97
CA ALA A 532 -18.53 8.47 -3.75
C ALA A 532 -17.75 8.43 -5.06
N ILE A 533 -17.02 9.50 -5.37
CA ILE A 533 -16.22 9.61 -6.60
C ILE A 533 -15.04 8.65 -6.55
N LEU A 534 -14.98 7.76 -7.55
CA LEU A 534 -13.86 6.83 -7.76
C LEU A 534 -12.91 7.33 -8.84
N GLN A 535 -13.44 8.02 -9.86
CA GLN A 535 -12.66 8.49 -10.99
C GLN A 535 -13.21 9.80 -11.56
N VAL A 536 -12.30 10.66 -11.99
CA VAL A 536 -12.60 11.89 -12.74
C VAL A 536 -11.89 11.83 -14.08
N SER A 537 -12.48 12.41 -15.11
CA SER A 537 -11.91 12.43 -16.46
C SER A 537 -12.00 13.83 -17.06
N TRP A 538 -11.01 14.17 -17.89
CA TRP A 538 -11.08 15.36 -18.72
C TRP A 538 -12.04 15.11 -19.87
N PHE A 539 -12.83 16.12 -20.24
CA PHE A 539 -13.64 16.05 -21.44
C PHE A 539 -13.32 17.25 -22.35
N ALA A 540 -13.34 17.00 -23.66
CA ALA A 540 -13.06 18.02 -24.64
C ALA A 540 -14.28 18.93 -24.83
N ILE A 541 -14.04 20.23 -24.93
CA ILE A 541 -15.02 21.19 -25.46
C ILE A 541 -14.49 21.78 -26.77
N PRO A 542 -15.36 22.09 -27.73
CA PRO A 542 -14.93 22.72 -28.98
C PRO A 542 -14.13 24.01 -28.71
N GLY A 543 -12.97 24.14 -29.33
CA GLY A 543 -12.13 25.35 -29.24
C GLY A 543 -11.14 25.42 -28.08
N HIS A 544 -11.12 24.44 -27.17
CA HIS A 544 -10.13 24.37 -26.08
C HIS A 544 -9.45 23.01 -26.01
N LEU A 545 -8.19 23.00 -25.56
CA LEU A 545 -7.48 21.78 -25.23
C LEU A 545 -8.11 21.15 -23.97
N PRO A 546 -8.31 19.82 -23.93
CA PRO A 546 -8.59 19.14 -22.68
C PRO A 546 -7.53 19.50 -21.62
N GLY A 547 -7.93 19.80 -20.38
CA GLY A 547 -7.02 20.34 -19.37
C GLY A 547 -6.77 21.85 -19.45
N GLY A 548 -7.26 22.53 -20.49
CA GLY A 548 -7.06 23.96 -20.72
C GLY A 548 -5.61 24.32 -21.05
N SER A 549 -5.28 25.61 -21.01
CA SER A 549 -3.94 26.11 -21.32
C SER A 549 -3.59 27.35 -20.50
N GLY A 550 -2.30 27.60 -20.28
CA GLY A 550 -1.80 28.79 -19.59
C GLY A 550 -1.69 28.66 -18.06
N TYR A 551 -1.76 27.44 -17.53
CA TYR A 551 -1.55 27.17 -16.10
C TYR A 551 -0.06 27.00 -15.77
N THR A 552 0.30 27.29 -14.54
CA THR A 552 1.67 27.13 -14.00
C THR A 552 1.65 26.22 -12.78
N GLN A 553 2.71 25.45 -12.59
CA GLN A 553 2.79 24.50 -11.46
C GLN A 553 2.78 25.20 -10.10
N GLU A 554 3.34 26.41 -10.01
CA GLU A 554 3.41 27.18 -8.76
C GLU A 554 2.04 27.70 -8.30
N LEU A 555 1.10 27.89 -9.25
CA LEU A 555 -0.23 28.46 -9.01
C LEU A 555 -1.34 27.61 -9.64
N LEU A 556 -1.41 26.34 -9.24
CA LEU A 556 -2.49 25.43 -9.65
C LEU A 556 -3.87 25.93 -9.18
N PRO A 557 -4.91 25.82 -10.03
CA PRO A 557 -6.26 26.28 -9.73
C PRO A 557 -6.90 25.46 -8.61
N ASP A 558 -7.80 26.11 -7.86
CA ASP A 558 -8.64 25.41 -6.88
C ASP A 558 -9.81 24.73 -7.60
N VAL A 559 -10.16 23.54 -7.13
CA VAL A 559 -11.13 22.65 -7.78
C VAL A 559 -12.37 22.51 -6.90
N SER A 560 -13.54 22.70 -7.50
CA SER A 560 -14.84 22.48 -6.85
C SER A 560 -15.77 21.70 -7.76
N ILE A 561 -16.49 20.72 -7.23
CA ILE A 561 -17.46 19.93 -8.00
C ILE A 561 -18.85 20.56 -7.87
N ILE A 562 -19.49 20.82 -9.02
CA ILE A 562 -20.87 21.28 -9.08
C ILE A 562 -21.76 20.04 -9.15
N SER A 563 -22.49 19.78 -8.07
CA SER A 563 -23.44 18.66 -7.97
C SER A 563 -24.70 19.10 -7.21
N ALA A 564 -25.85 18.50 -7.56
CA ALA A 564 -27.12 18.80 -6.91
C ALA A 564 -27.24 18.18 -5.50
N ASN A 565 -26.58 17.04 -5.28
CA ASN A 565 -26.71 16.24 -4.05
C ASN A 565 -25.35 15.87 -3.41
N GLY A 566 -24.25 16.17 -4.10
CA GLY A 566 -22.90 15.80 -3.66
C GLY A 566 -22.41 16.63 -2.47
N THR A 567 -21.82 15.97 -1.48
CA THR A 567 -21.16 16.63 -0.33
C THR A 567 -19.81 16.01 -0.01
N ASN A 568 -18.89 16.84 0.49
CA ASN A 568 -17.58 16.47 1.05
C ASN A 568 -16.62 15.72 0.10
N ALA A 569 -16.69 15.91 -1.22
CA ALA A 569 -15.59 15.48 -2.09
C ALA A 569 -14.43 16.47 -2.08
N ASN A 570 -13.22 15.93 -2.19
CA ASN A 570 -11.98 16.68 -2.27
C ASN A 570 -11.17 16.15 -3.46
N VAL A 571 -11.17 16.93 -4.55
CA VAL A 571 -10.41 16.65 -5.76
C VAL A 571 -9.41 17.79 -5.94
N LYS A 572 -8.18 17.48 -6.37
CA LYS A 572 -7.15 18.48 -6.61
C LYS A 572 -6.39 18.21 -7.90
N VAL A 573 -5.94 19.28 -8.54
CA VAL A 573 -4.90 19.18 -9.57
C VAL A 573 -3.55 19.05 -8.87
N VAL A 574 -2.74 18.10 -9.31
CA VAL A 574 -1.44 17.76 -8.70
C VAL A 574 -0.28 18.14 -9.62
N ALA A 575 -0.49 18.15 -10.94
CA ALA A 575 0.56 18.47 -11.89
C ALA A 575 -0.02 19.00 -13.21
N ILE A 576 0.74 19.87 -13.88
CA ILE A 576 0.56 20.19 -15.30
C ILE A 576 1.25 19.12 -16.18
N ILE A 577 0.87 19.00 -17.46
CA ILE A 577 1.52 18.07 -18.37
C ILE A 577 3.01 18.42 -18.51
N GLY A 578 3.84 17.40 -18.43
CA GLY A 578 5.26 17.56 -18.71
C GLY A 578 5.98 18.39 -17.67
N ASP A 579 5.47 18.45 -16.44
CA ASP A 579 6.19 19.00 -15.31
C ASP A 579 6.68 17.91 -14.36
N THR A 580 7.87 18.16 -13.80
CA THR A 580 8.71 17.20 -13.07
C THR A 580 8.11 16.74 -11.76
#